data_AF-A0A7K4YA91-F1
#
_entry.id   AF-A0A7K4YA91-F1
#
_cell.length_a   1.000
_cell.length_b   1.000
_cell.length_c   1.000
_cell.angle_alpha   90.00
_cell.angle_beta   90.00
_cell.angle_gamma   90.00
#
_symmetry.space_group_name_H-M   'P 1'
#
loop_
_entity.id
_entity.type
_entity.pdbx_description
1 polymer ?
#
loop_
_entity_poly.entity_id
_entity_poly.type
_entity_poly.pdbx_seq_one_letter_code
_entity_poly.pdbx_strand_id
1 'polypeptide(L)' 'EAVLGDSFRLLCIACKRRSETPAQAEGEWFFRPEGAPHFQKILHYSPEEGQWVAPGPFDGVLTWNGSRGTRDLQ' A
#
# COMPACT_ATOMS: atom_id res chain seq x y z
N GLU A 1 5.79 -10.00 14.07
CA GLU A 1 5.37 -8.84 14.90
C GLU A 1 6.31 -7.68 14.60
N ALA A 2 5.85 -6.44 14.72
CA ALA A 2 6.73 -5.28 14.52
C ALA A 2 7.63 -5.11 15.76
N VAL A 3 8.91 -4.84 15.55
CA VAL A 3 9.89 -4.57 16.61
C VAL A 3 10.24 -3.09 16.57
N LEU A 4 10.21 -2.43 17.72
CA LEU A 4 10.51 -1.00 17.81
C LEU A 4 11.93 -0.71 17.32
N GLY A 5 12.05 0.20 16.34
CA GLY A 5 13.32 0.61 15.75
C GLY A 5 13.73 -0.18 14.50
N ASP A 6 13.08 -1.32 14.22
CA ASP A 6 13.37 -2.15 13.05
C ASP A 6 12.38 -1.88 11.92
N SER A 7 12.83 -2.13 10.68
CA SER A 7 11.95 -2.11 9.51
C SER A 7 10.92 -3.25 9.60
N PHE A 8 9.65 -2.95 9.29
CA PHE A 8 8.57 -3.94 9.28
C PHE A 8 7.84 -3.92 7.94
N ARG A 9 7.46 -5.09 7.44
CA ARG A 9 6.69 -5.23 6.19
C ARG A 9 5.26 -5.63 6.49
N LEU A 10 4.31 -4.81 6.03
CA LEU A 10 2.90 -5.17 5.96
C LEU A 10 2.63 -5.94 4.67
N LEU A 11 1.88 -7.05 4.76
CA LEU A 11 1.52 -7.88 3.62
C LEU A 11 0.02 -7.76 3.34
N CYS A 12 -0.31 -7.37 2.11
CA CYS A 12 -1.66 -7.45 1.56
C CYS A 12 -1.53 -8.11 0.18
N ILE A 13 -2.18 -9.27 0.00
CA ILE A 13 -2.22 -10.02 -1.26
C ILE A 13 -3.69 -10.20 -1.62
N ALA A 14 -4.08 -9.73 -2.80
CA ALA A 14 -5.47 -9.75 -3.26
C ALA A 14 -5.54 -10.43 -4.62
N CYS A 15 -5.87 -11.73 -4.62
CA CYS A 15 -5.93 -12.51 -5.85
C CYS A 15 -7.26 -12.31 -6.59
N LYS A 16 -7.18 -12.19 -7.92
CA LYS A 16 -8.35 -12.36 -8.80
C LYS A 16 -8.87 -13.79 -8.68
N ARG A 17 -10.19 -13.97 -8.82
CA ARG A 17 -10.80 -15.31 -8.86
C ARG A 17 -10.27 -16.17 -10.02
N ARG A 18 -9.93 -15.54 -11.15
CA ARG A 18 -9.38 -16.17 -12.35
C ARG A 18 -8.21 -15.35 -12.86
N SER A 19 -7.06 -15.98 -13.08
CA SER A 19 -5.82 -15.28 -13.44
C SER A 19 -5.83 -14.75 -14.88
N GLU A 20 -6.53 -15.44 -15.77
CA GLU A 20 -6.63 -15.12 -17.20
C GLU A 20 -7.48 -13.88 -17.49
N THR A 21 -8.33 -13.45 -16.54
CA THR A 21 -9.15 -12.25 -16.69
C THR A 21 -8.24 -11.00 -16.65
N PRO A 22 -8.17 -10.20 -17.73
CA PRO A 22 -7.39 -8.96 -17.71
C PRO A 22 -7.93 -8.01 -16.65
N ALA A 23 -7.03 -7.38 -15.89
CA ALA A 23 -7.40 -6.41 -14.87
C ALA A 23 -6.35 -5.30 -14.78
N GLN A 24 -6.79 -4.17 -14.23
CA GLN A 24 -5.92 -3.07 -13.82
C GLN A 24 -6.31 -2.69 -12.40
N ALA A 25 -5.31 -2.41 -11.57
CA ALA A 25 -5.53 -2.12 -10.16
C ALA A 25 -4.54 -1.07 -9.66
N GLU A 26 -4.94 -0.42 -8.57
CA GLU A 26 -4.14 0.51 -7.79
C GLU A 26 -4.15 0.07 -6.33
N GLY A 27 -3.14 0.48 -5.56
CA GLY A 27 -3.02 0.20 -4.14
C GLY A 27 -3.23 1.45 -3.30
N GLU A 28 -4.11 1.39 -2.31
CA GLU A 28 -4.28 2.46 -1.33
C GLU A 28 -4.16 1.91 0.08
N TRP A 29 -3.34 2.56 0.90
CA TRP A 29 -3.23 2.25 2.32
C TRP A 29 -3.82 3.36 3.17
N PHE A 30 -4.57 2.94 4.18
CA PHE A 30 -5.18 3.83 5.16
C PHE A 30 -4.77 3.43 6.56
N PHE A 31 -4.53 4.41 7.42
CA PHE A 31 -4.18 4.20 8.82
C PHE A 31 -5.10 4.99 9.74
N ARG A 32 -5.40 4.40 10.89
CA ARG A 32 -6.15 5.04 11.97
C ARG A 32 -5.43 4.72 13.29
N PRO A 33 -4.85 5.72 13.97
CA PRO A 33 -4.29 5.48 15.30
C PRO A 33 -5.43 5.19 16.30
N GLU A 34 -5.07 4.57 17.42
CA GLU A 34 -6.02 4.31 18.50
C GLU A 34 -6.66 5.63 18.99
N GLY A 35 -7.97 5.61 19.22
CA GLY A 35 -8.74 6.78 19.63
C GLY A 35 -9.12 7.76 18.51
N ALA A 36 -8.59 7.64 17.28
CA ALA A 36 -9.00 8.49 16.17
C ALA A 36 -10.34 8.07 15.57
N PRO A 37 -11.17 9.02 15.08
CA PRO A 37 -12.51 8.72 14.58
C PRO A 37 -12.50 8.09 13.17
N HIS A 38 -11.50 8.41 12.35
CA HIS A 38 -11.49 8.06 10.93
C HIS A 38 -10.11 7.57 10.47
N PHE A 39 -10.14 6.75 9.43
CA PHE A 39 -8.95 6.36 8.68
C PHE A 39 -8.47 7.50 7.78
N GLN A 40 -7.16 7.66 7.69
CA GLN A 40 -6.51 8.64 6.82
C GLN A 40 -5.68 7.90 5.77
N LYS A 41 -5.73 8.38 4.53
CA LYS A 41 -4.92 7.82 3.44
C LYS A 41 -3.45 8.16 3.69
N ILE A 42 -2.59 7.14 3.68
CA ILE A 42 -1.16 7.29 3.97
C ILE A 42 -0.28 6.96 2.76
N LEU A 43 -0.75 6.12 1.85
CA LEU A 43 -0.03 5.76 0.62
C LEU A 43 -1.02 5.49 -0.52
N HIS A 44 -0.62 5.88 -1.72
CA HIS A 44 -1.21 5.47 -2.99
C HIS A 44 -0.12 4.91 -3.89
N TYR A 45 -0.43 3.88 -4.66
CA TYR A 45 0.42 3.36 -5.70
C TYR A 45 -0.40 3.07 -6.95
N SER A 46 0.04 3.63 -8.07
CA SER A 46 -0.40 3.22 -9.41
C SER A 46 0.81 2.83 -10.27
N PRO A 47 0.63 1.92 -11.25
CA PRO A 47 1.67 1.58 -12.22
C PRO A 47 2.18 2.79 -13.01
N GLU A 48 1.32 3.78 -13.26
CA GLU A 48 1.59 4.96 -14.09
C GLU A 48 2.35 6.05 -13.34
N GLU A 49 1.95 6.35 -12.10
CA GLU A 49 2.48 7.48 -11.33
C GLU A 49 3.54 7.04 -10.30
N GLY A 50 3.60 5.75 -10.00
CA GLY A 50 4.46 5.21 -8.95
C GLY A 50 3.84 5.39 -7.57
N GLN A 51 4.69 5.45 -6.54
CA GLN A 51 4.23 5.62 -5.16
C GLN A 51 4.08 7.11 -4.82
N TRP A 52 2.99 7.44 -4.14
CA TRP A 52 2.79 8.69 -3.42
C TRP A 52 2.57 8.38 -1.94
N VAL A 53 3.23 9.12 -1.06
CA VAL A 53 3.08 9.03 0.39
C VAL A 53 2.54 10.36 0.89
N ALA A 54 1.53 10.30 1.76
CA ALA A 54 0.95 11.51 2.34
C ALA A 54 1.98 12.24 3.21
N PRO A 55 2.07 13.58 3.14
CA PRO A 55 2.91 14.35 4.06
C PRO A 55 2.53 14.07 5.52
N GLY A 56 3.53 13.95 6.38
CA GLY A 56 3.33 13.73 7.82
C GLY A 56 4.19 12.59 8.37
N PRO A 57 3.71 11.84 9.37
CA PRO A 57 4.55 10.94 10.17
C PRO A 57 5.09 9.72 9.39
N PHE A 58 4.49 9.43 8.23
CA PHE A 58 4.87 8.31 7.38
C PHE A 58 5.74 8.73 6.18
N ASP A 59 5.94 10.02 5.98
CA ASP A 59 6.77 10.55 4.90
C ASP A 59 8.23 10.13 5.11
N GLY A 60 8.88 9.67 4.03
CA GLY A 60 10.23 9.14 4.06
C GLY A 60 10.44 7.77 4.75
N VAL A 61 9.41 7.18 5.37
CA VAL A 61 9.53 5.88 6.07
C VAL A 61 8.65 4.76 5.49
N LEU A 62 7.61 5.11 4.73
CA LEU A 62 6.81 4.13 3.97
C LEU A 62 7.34 3.93 2.55
N THR A 63 7.28 2.68 2.07
CA THR A 63 7.56 2.37 0.68
C THR A 63 6.70 1.22 0.15
N TRP A 64 6.33 1.29 -1.13
CA TRP A 64 5.66 0.21 -1.84
C TRP A 64 6.60 -0.99 -2.07
N ASN A 65 6.21 -2.15 -1.54
CA ASN A 65 6.93 -3.42 -1.71
C ASN A 65 6.03 -4.52 -2.31
N GLY A 66 5.10 -4.14 -3.18
CA GLY A 66 4.23 -5.05 -3.91
C GLY A 66 4.66 -5.26 -5.37
N SER A 67 3.74 -5.77 -6.17
CA SER A 67 3.88 -5.94 -7.61
C SER A 67 4.27 -4.62 -8.30
N ARG A 68 5.23 -4.68 -9.24
CA ARG A 68 5.76 -3.52 -10.00
C ARG A 68 5.94 -3.92 -11.46
N GLY A 69 5.82 -2.96 -12.38
CA GLY A 69 6.01 -3.19 -13.82
C GLY A 69 4.84 -3.91 -14.50
N THR A 70 3.69 -4.01 -13.83
CA THR A 70 2.44 -4.54 -14.37
C THR A 70 1.28 -3.67 -13.91
N ARG A 71 0.19 -3.63 -14.70
CA ARG A 71 -1.08 -3.02 -14.28
C ARG A 71 -1.96 -3.98 -13.47
N ASP A 72 -1.68 -5.27 -13.57
CA ASP A 72 -2.38 -6.32 -12.85
C ASP A 72 -1.73 -6.52 -11.48
N LEU A 73 -2.03 -5.61 -10.55
CA LEU A 73 -1.51 -5.69 -9.19
C LEU A 73 -2.24 -6.80 -8.43
N GLN A 74 -1.47 -7.77 -7.93
CA GLN A 74 -1.92 -8.89 -7.11
C GLN A 74 -0.95 -9.15 -5.96
#